data_AF-A0AAW0FWP1-F1
#
_entry.id   AF-A0AAW0FWP1-F1
#
_cell.length_a   1.000
_cell.length_b   1.000
_cell.length_c   1.000
_cell.angle_alpha   90.00
_cell.angle_beta   90.00
_cell.angle_gamma   90.00
#
_symmetry.space_group_name_H-M   'P 1'
#
loop_
_entity.id
_entity.type
_entity.pdbx_description
1 polymer ?
#
loop_
_entity_poly.entity_id
_entity_poly.type
_entity_poly.pdbx_seq_one_letter_code
_entity_poly.pdbx_strand_id
1 'polypeptide(L)'
;MEAAKASVSGGFATALVIPYNESDKLVDRATLDLVRANISRAPYCNYAVGITATAANVNLLDEELQADVKALFVPFDRKGLDLSLSAIASHFSALAREQANYH
;
A
#
# COMPACT_ATOMS: atom_id res chain seq x y z
N MET A 1 -11.29 -2.37 -13.88
CA MET A 1 -11.00 -1.13 -13.14
C MET A 1 -11.01 0.03 -14.12
N GLU A 2 -12.04 0.89 -14.09
CA GLU A 2 -12.12 2.05 -14.99
C GLU A 2 -10.94 3.01 -14.84
N ALA A 3 -10.37 3.12 -13.63
CA ALA A 3 -9.17 3.91 -13.39
C ALA A 3 -7.98 3.45 -14.25
N ALA A 4 -7.69 2.15 -14.35
CA ALA A 4 -6.60 1.65 -15.21
C ALA A 4 -6.86 1.91 -16.69
N LYS A 5 -8.12 1.76 -17.12
CA LYS A 5 -8.54 2.04 -18.49
C LYS A 5 -8.35 3.52 -18.82
N ALA A 6 -8.73 4.41 -17.91
CA ALA A 6 -8.51 5.85 -18.02
C ALA A 6 -7.01 6.19 -18.01
N SER A 7 -6.21 5.55 -17.14
CA SER A 7 -4.76 5.72 -17.08
C SER A 7 -4.09 5.40 -18.41
N VAL A 8 -4.35 4.22 -18.99
CA VAL A 8 -3.74 3.85 -20.28
C VAL A 8 -4.23 4.74 -21.42
N SER A 9 -5.49 5.17 -21.39
CA SER A 9 -6.05 6.12 -22.37
C SER A 9 -5.42 7.51 -22.25
N GLY A 10 -4.95 7.88 -21.06
CA GLY A 10 -4.17 9.09 -20.79
C GLY A 10 -2.66 8.93 -21.04
N GLY A 11 -2.19 7.78 -21.51
CA GLY A 11 -0.78 7.50 -21.80
C GLY A 11 0.04 6.98 -20.60
N PHE A 12 -0.59 6.66 -19.47
CA PHE A 12 0.09 6.08 -18.32
C PHE A 12 0.11 4.55 -18.40
N ALA A 13 1.30 3.98 -18.59
CA ALA A 13 1.50 2.53 -18.66
C ALA A 13 1.52 1.82 -17.28
N THR A 14 1.70 2.59 -16.20
CA THR A 14 1.77 2.09 -14.82
C THR A 14 1.02 3.02 -13.88
N ALA A 15 0.28 2.46 -12.93
CA ALA A 15 -0.40 3.19 -11.86
C ALA A 15 0.03 2.69 -10.47
N LEU A 16 0.21 3.61 -9.53
CA LEU A 16 0.32 3.29 -8.10
C LEU A 16 -1.07 3.44 -7.46
N VAL A 17 -1.59 2.35 -6.89
CA VAL A 17 -2.88 2.35 -6.19
C VAL A 17 -2.69 2.92 -4.79
N ILE A 18 -3.40 4.02 -4.52
CA ILE A 18 -3.42 4.66 -3.19
C ILE A 18 -4.18 3.74 -2.21
N PRO A 19 -3.57 3.33 -1.08
CA PRO A 19 -4.11 2.29 -0.18
C PRO A 19 -5.15 2.79 0.82
N TYR A 20 -5.75 3.94 0.56
CA TYR A 20 -6.61 4.64 1.52
C TYR A 20 -7.74 5.37 0.79
N ASN A 21 -8.96 5.20 1.29
CA ASN A 21 -10.09 6.08 1.02
C ASN A 21 -10.90 6.30 2.33
N GLU A 22 -12.02 7.01 2.25
CA GLU A 22 -12.81 7.34 3.45
C GLU A 22 -13.54 6.14 4.09
N SER A 23 -13.79 5.08 3.33
CA SER A 23 -14.54 3.89 3.77
C SER A 23 -13.64 2.68 4.04
N ASP A 24 -12.50 2.58 3.36
CA ASP A 24 -11.62 1.42 3.36
C ASP A 24 -10.13 1.83 3.35
N LYS A 25 -9.31 0.95 3.92
CA LYS A 25 -7.86 1.09 3.95
C LYS A 25 -7.21 -0.28 3.79
N LEU A 26 -6.14 -0.31 3.02
CA LEU A 26 -5.30 -1.49 2.83
C LEU A 26 -4.23 -1.46 3.91
N VAL A 27 -4.31 -2.37 4.87
CA VAL A 27 -3.49 -2.35 6.11
C VAL A 27 -2.82 -3.68 6.42
N ASP A 28 -3.18 -4.74 5.69
CA ASP A 28 -2.73 -6.11 5.92
C ASP A 28 -2.81 -6.95 4.63
N ARG A 29 -2.45 -8.23 4.74
CA ARG A 29 -2.52 -9.21 3.65
C ARG A 29 -3.94 -9.39 3.11
N ALA A 30 -4.93 -9.50 3.99
CA ALA A 30 -6.31 -9.78 3.59
C ALA A 30 -6.87 -8.65 2.71
N THR A 31 -6.62 -7.40 3.09
CA THR A 31 -7.01 -6.22 2.31
C THR A 31 -6.22 -6.10 1.00
N LEU A 32 -4.95 -6.51 0.97
CA LEU A 32 -4.16 -6.60 -0.25
C LEU A 32 -4.74 -7.61 -1.26
N ASP A 33 -5.09 -8.80 -0.79
CA ASP A 33 -5.64 -9.87 -1.64
C ASP A 33 -6.98 -9.48 -2.25
N LEU A 34 -7.83 -8.77 -1.50
CA LEU A 34 -9.06 -8.19 -2.03
C LEU A 34 -8.80 -7.19 -3.17
N VAL A 35 -7.79 -6.32 -3.01
CA VAL A 35 -7.42 -5.37 -4.06
C VAL A 35 -6.84 -6.08 -5.29
N ARG A 36 -5.98 -7.08 -5.10
CA ARG A 36 -5.43 -7.89 -6.20
C ARG A 36 -6.53 -8.63 -6.96
N ALA A 37 -7.47 -9.24 -6.25
CA ALA A 37 -8.62 -9.90 -6.86
C ALA A 37 -9.44 -8.91 -7.71
N ASN A 38 -9.65 -7.69 -7.22
CA ASN A 38 -10.38 -6.65 -7.96
C ASN A 38 -9.63 -6.15 -9.21
N ILE A 39 -8.30 -6.05 -9.16
CA ILE A 39 -7.49 -5.58 -10.29
C ILE A 39 -7.29 -6.67 -11.35
N SER A 40 -7.09 -7.93 -10.93
CA SER A 40 -6.84 -9.07 -11.84
C SER A 40 -7.91 -9.27 -12.91
N ARG A 41 -9.13 -8.80 -12.66
CA ARG A 41 -10.27 -8.93 -13.58
C ARG A 41 -10.20 -7.97 -14.77
N ALA A 42 -9.27 -7.01 -14.79
CA ALA A 42 -9.15 -6.02 -15.86
C ALA A 42 -7.78 -5.29 -15.89
N PRO A 43 -6.70 -5.96 -16.34
CA PRO A 43 -5.36 -5.38 -16.39
C PRO A 43 -5.17 -4.52 -17.65
N TYR A 44 -5.61 -3.26 -17.59
CA TYR A 44 -5.41 -2.30 -18.68
C TYR A 44 -4.03 -1.61 -18.65
N CYS A 45 -3.36 -1.65 -17.49
CA CYS A 45 -2.00 -1.13 -17.28
C CYS A 45 -1.31 -1.92 -16.17
N ASN A 46 0.01 -1.76 -16.03
CA ASN A 46 0.74 -2.30 -14.88
C ASN A 46 0.30 -1.57 -13.61
N TYR A 47 0.32 -2.26 -12.47
CA TYR A 47 -0.02 -1.64 -11.20
C TYR A 47 0.96 -2.01 -10.11
N ALA A 48 1.18 -1.06 -9.22
CA ALA A 48 1.80 -1.26 -7.92
C ALA A 48 0.80 -0.88 -6.83
N VAL A 49 0.91 -1.50 -5.66
CA VAL A 49 -0.01 -1.27 -4.54
C VAL A 49 0.77 -0.72 -3.36
N GLY A 50 0.24 0.31 -2.71
CA GLY A 50 0.75 0.79 -1.42
C GLY A 50 0.11 0.06 -0.24
N ILE A 51 0.57 0.36 0.97
CA ILE A 51 -0.08 -0.05 2.22
C ILE A 51 -0.18 1.12 3.19
N THR A 52 -1.26 1.20 3.95
CA THR A 52 -1.51 2.26 4.93
C THR A 52 -0.90 1.89 6.27
N ALA A 53 -0.05 2.78 6.79
CA ALA A 53 0.46 2.69 8.14
C ALA A 53 -0.66 2.90 9.17
N THR A 54 -0.70 2.06 10.19
CA THR A 54 -1.56 2.20 11.38
C THR A 54 -0.75 1.91 12.64
N ALA A 55 -1.26 2.29 13.81
CA ALA A 55 -0.59 2.00 15.06
C ALA A 55 -0.48 0.48 15.35
N ALA A 56 -1.34 -0.32 14.73
CA ALA A 56 -1.46 -1.76 15.01
C ALA A 56 -0.73 -2.67 14.02
N ASN A 57 -0.38 -2.19 12.82
CA ASN A 57 0.13 -3.06 11.75
C ASN A 57 1.64 -3.04 11.56
N VAL A 58 2.42 -2.31 12.38
CA VAL A 58 3.90 -2.31 12.30
C VAL A 58 4.47 -3.73 12.25
N ASN A 59 3.96 -4.61 13.11
CA ASN A 59 4.44 -5.99 13.24
C ASN A 59 3.73 -6.97 12.28
N LEU A 60 2.74 -6.51 11.53
CA LEU A 60 2.01 -7.31 10.54
C LEU A 60 2.61 -7.19 9.13
N LEU A 61 3.50 -6.22 8.93
CA LEU A 61 4.29 -6.07 7.70
C LEU A 61 5.45 -7.07 7.73
N ASP A 62 5.15 -8.35 7.54
CA ASP A 62 6.18 -9.36 7.32
C ASP A 62 6.90 -9.18 5.97
N GLU A 63 8.01 -9.91 5.77
CA GLU A 63 8.85 -9.82 4.57
C GLU A 63 8.05 -10.12 3.29
N GLU A 64 7.11 -11.06 3.36
CA GLU A 64 6.30 -11.42 2.20
C GLU A 64 5.33 -10.27 1.83
N LEU A 65 4.74 -9.59 2.82
CA LEU A 65 3.81 -8.49 2.57
C LEU A 65 4.55 -7.25 2.09
N GLN A 66 5.74 -7.00 2.65
CA GLN A 66 6.61 -5.90 2.23
C GLN A 66 7.10 -6.07 0.79
N ALA A 67 7.47 -7.28 0.36
CA ALA A 67 7.88 -7.56 -1.02
C ALA A 67 6.76 -7.24 -2.04
N ASP A 68 5.51 -7.40 -1.60
CA ASP A 68 4.31 -7.29 -2.41
C ASP A 68 3.74 -5.87 -2.53
N VAL A 69 4.17 -4.95 -1.67
CA VAL A 69 3.78 -3.54 -1.68
C VAL A 69 4.96 -2.67 -2.08
N LYS A 70 4.70 -1.56 -2.77
CA LYS A 70 5.77 -0.68 -3.30
C LYS A 70 5.81 0.69 -2.65
N ALA A 71 4.91 0.97 -1.71
CA ALA A 71 4.86 2.23 -1.00
C ALA A 71 4.20 2.05 0.38
N LEU A 72 4.73 2.77 1.37
CA LEU A 72 4.06 2.98 2.65
C LEU A 72 3.36 4.34 2.63
N PHE A 73 2.05 4.35 2.86
CA PHE A 73 1.26 5.55 3.02
C PHE A 73 1.11 5.86 4.51
N VAL A 74 1.66 6.99 4.96
CA VAL A 74 1.59 7.45 6.35
C VAL A 74 0.61 8.62 6.43
N PRO A 75 -0.66 8.38 6.85
CA PRO A 75 -1.62 9.46 7.01
C PRO A 75 -1.26 10.32 8.21
N PHE A 76 -1.24 11.65 8.03
CA PHE A 76 -1.23 12.64 9.11
C PHE A 76 -2.60 13.32 9.16
N ASP A 77 -3.16 13.46 10.36
CA ASP A 77 -4.39 14.23 10.61
C ASP A 77 -5.62 13.72 9.82
N ARG A 78 -5.96 12.44 10.02
CA ARG A 78 -7.18 11.82 9.48
C ARG A 78 -7.89 11.10 10.62
N LYS A 79 -9.19 11.37 10.80
CA LYS A 79 -10.02 10.78 11.87
C LYS A 79 -9.78 9.26 12.00
N GLY A 80 -9.26 8.82 13.15
CA GLY A 80 -9.04 7.41 13.46
C GLY A 80 -7.71 6.81 12.97
N LEU A 81 -6.77 7.64 12.51
CA LEU A 81 -5.43 7.24 12.05
C LEU A 81 -4.31 8.10 12.67
N ASP A 82 -4.51 8.59 13.89
CA ASP A 82 -3.47 9.32 14.60
C ASP A 82 -2.29 8.39 14.93
N LEU A 83 -1.23 8.53 14.14
CA LEU A 83 0.03 7.85 14.35
C LEU A 83 0.92 8.70 15.25
N SER A 84 1.40 8.13 16.35
CA SER A 84 2.47 8.74 17.11
C SER A 84 3.75 8.79 16.28
N LEU A 85 4.62 9.77 16.56
CA LEU A 85 5.95 9.83 15.93
C LEU A 85 6.74 8.52 16.11
N SER A 86 6.58 7.85 17.26
CA SER A 86 7.19 6.55 17.52
C SER A 86 6.65 5.43 16.62
N ALA A 87 5.34 5.41 16.34
CA ALA A 87 4.74 4.44 15.42
C ALA A 87 5.24 4.67 13.99
N ILE A 88 5.35 5.92 13.57
CA ILE A 88 5.91 6.29 12.26
C ILE A 88 7.37 5.83 12.16
N ALA A 89 8.21 6.14 13.15
CA ALA A 89 9.60 5.69 13.17
C ALA A 89 9.74 4.16 13.12
N SER A 90 8.82 3.44 13.78
CA SER A 90 8.81 1.98 13.77
C SER A 90 8.48 1.42 12.38
N HIS A 91 7.52 2.01 11.67
CA HIS A 91 7.23 1.67 10.27
C HIS A 91 8.42 1.89 9.35
N PHE A 92 9.10 3.04 9.45
CA PHE A 92 10.31 3.32 8.67
C PHE A 92 11.42 2.30 8.95
N SER A 93 11.59 1.91 10.22
CA SER A 93 12.58 0.92 10.63
C SER A 93 12.23 -0.49 10.15
N ALA A 94 10.96 -0.82 9.96
CA ALA A 94 10.54 -2.10 9.39
C ALA A 94 10.82 -2.16 7.90
N LEU A 95 10.41 -1.13 7.14
CA LEU A 95 10.58 -1.07 5.69
C LEU A 95 12.05 -0.98 5.24
N ALA A 96 12.89 -0.28 6.00
CA ALA A 96 14.32 -0.14 5.69
C ALA A 96 15.10 -1.46 5.84
N ARG A 97 14.65 -2.38 6.71
CA ARG A 97 15.29 -3.69 6.89
C ARG A 97 15.22 -4.52 5.62
N GLU A 98 14.11 -4.44 4.89
CA GLU A 98 13.97 -5.19 3.65
C GLU A 98 14.93 -4.72 2.55
N GLN A 99 15.13 -3.41 2.40
CA GLN A 99 16.07 -2.89 1.40
C GLN A 99 17.53 -3.25 1.72
N ALA A 100 17.87 -3.41 3.01
CA ALA A 100 19.20 -3.84 3.43
C ALA A 100 19.44 -5.35 3.18
N ASN A 101 18.40 -6.18 3.14
CA ASN A 101 18.49 -7.63 2.92
C ASN A 101 18.59 -8.01 1.43
N TYR A 102 18.57 -7.05 0.51
CA TYR A 102 18.67 -7.26 -0.94
C TYR A 102 20.11 -7.07 -1.48
N HIS A 103 21.12 -7.11 -0.61
CA HIS A 103 22.55 -7.01 -0.94
C HIS A 103 23.30 -8.30 -0.66
#